data_AF-M1VUZ6-F1
#
_entry.id   AF-M1VUZ6-F1
#
_cell.length_a   1.000
_cell.length_b   1.000
_cell.length_c   1.000
_cell.angle_alpha   90.00
_cell.angle_beta   90.00
_cell.angle_gamma   90.00
#
_symmetry.space_group_name_H-M   'P 1'
#
loop_
_entity.id
_entity.type
_entity.pdbx_description
1 polymer ?
#
loop_
_entity_poly.entity_id
_entity_poly.type
_entity_poly.pdbx_seq_one_letter_code
_entity_poly.pdbx_strand_id
1 'polypeptide(L)'
;MSAREPRVMELHSEVLRRLENHRARLPVFGLTANMNTTYQGEMSAESRTLTQLISRVWKCLSRHLILVIVGETAFDVALGTTIVSGDALMHVLATGLETVQRCIFVTDVAGLYTQDPRSLLTVRLFARYDSSANQNGEPGSGV
;
A
#
# COMPACT_ATOMS: atom_id res chain seq x y z
N MET A 1 18.89 -14.60 1.93
CA MET A 1 17.55 -15.02 2.42
C MET A 1 17.36 -14.40 3.79
N SER A 2 16.53 -13.37 3.90
CA SER A 2 16.24 -12.67 5.16
C SER A 2 15.16 -13.43 5.93
N ALA A 3 15.33 -13.65 7.24
CA ALA A 3 14.41 -14.44 8.08
C ALA A 3 12.96 -13.88 8.18
N ARG A 4 12.64 -12.75 7.52
CA ARG A 4 11.32 -12.11 7.52
C ARG A 4 10.41 -12.55 6.36
N GLU A 5 10.98 -12.99 5.25
CA GLU A 5 10.27 -13.40 4.03
C GLU A 5 9.26 -14.54 4.27
N PRO A 6 9.58 -15.60 5.05
CA PRO A 6 8.63 -16.68 5.33
C PRO A 6 7.36 -16.18 6.06
N ARG A 7 7.52 -15.23 6.99
CA ARG A 7 6.41 -14.76 7.84
C ARG A 7 5.40 -13.89 7.10
N VAL A 8 5.86 -13.11 6.12
CA VAL A 8 4.97 -12.25 5.31
C VAL A 8 4.13 -13.11 4.37
N MET A 9 4.71 -14.16 3.78
CA MET A 9 3.98 -15.09 2.90
C MET A 9 3.01 -15.98 3.68
N GLU A 10 3.36 -16.38 4.91
CA GLU A 10 2.43 -17.06 5.83
C GLU A 10 1.23 -16.16 6.15
N LEU A 11 1.47 -14.89 6.50
CA LEU A 11 0.39 -13.92 6.75
C LEU A 11 -0.48 -13.73 5.51
N HIS A 12 0.14 -13.57 4.33
CA HIS A 12 -0.57 -13.40 3.06
C HIS A 12 -1.50 -14.58 2.75
N SER A 13 -0.98 -15.80 2.93
CA SER A 13 -1.74 -17.04 2.72
C SER A 13 -2.90 -17.17 3.69
N GLU A 14 -2.71 -16.81 4.96
CA GLU A 14 -3.78 -16.84 5.96
C GLU A 14 -4.88 -15.81 5.67
N VAL A 15 -4.53 -14.62 5.18
CA VAL A 15 -5.52 -13.61 4.75
C VAL A 15 -6.34 -14.12 3.57
N LEU A 16 -5.69 -14.67 2.54
CA LEU A 16 -6.39 -15.27 1.39
C LEU A 16 -7.35 -16.37 1.85
N ARG A 17 -6.85 -17.31 2.65
CA ARG A 17 -7.64 -18.42 3.19
C ARG A 17 -8.88 -17.93 3.93
N ARG A 18 -8.77 -16.87 4.74
CA ARG A 18 -9.92 -16.30 5.46
C ARG A 18 -10.93 -15.63 4.54
N LEU A 19 -10.47 -14.95 3.49
CA LEU A 19 -11.37 -14.29 2.53
C LEU A 19 -12.08 -15.30 1.63
N GLU A 20 -11.40 -16.36 1.20
CA GLU A 20 -12.00 -17.47 0.43
C GLU A 20 -13.07 -18.21 1.25
N ASN A 21 -12.78 -18.47 2.53
CA ASN A 21 -13.69 -19.15 3.45
C ASN A 21 -14.74 -18.21 4.07
N HIS A 22 -14.76 -16.93 3.71
CA HIS A 22 -15.78 -16.00 4.17
C HIS A 22 -17.15 -16.44 3.64
N ARG A 23 -18.23 -16.15 4.38
CA ARG A 23 -19.61 -16.54 3.99
C ARG A 23 -20.00 -16.07 2.59
N ALA A 24 -19.42 -14.96 2.14
CA ALA A 24 -19.65 -14.38 0.82
C ALA A 24 -18.84 -15.04 -0.33
N ARG A 25 -17.91 -15.97 -0.02
CA ARG A 25 -17.01 -16.64 -0.98
C ARG A 25 -16.37 -15.67 -1.97
N LEU A 26 -15.61 -14.72 -1.43
CA LEU A 26 -15.02 -13.65 -2.21
C LEU A 26 -14.02 -14.23 -3.24
N PRO A 27 -14.09 -13.82 -4.52
CA PRO A 27 -13.19 -14.30 -5.57
C PRO A 27 -11.82 -13.63 -5.44
N VAL A 28 -11.05 -14.03 -4.43
CA VAL A 28 -9.76 -13.42 -4.13
C VAL A 28 -8.62 -14.03 -4.93
N PHE A 29 -7.57 -13.23 -5.18
CA PHE A 29 -6.36 -13.67 -5.82
C PHE A 29 -5.13 -13.02 -5.17
N GLY A 30 -4.17 -13.85 -4.75
CA GLY A 30 -2.90 -13.40 -4.18
C GLY A 30 -1.92 -12.97 -5.26
N LEU A 31 -1.31 -11.80 -5.11
CA LEU A 31 -0.27 -11.29 -6.00
C LEU A 31 0.93 -10.81 -5.18
N THR A 32 2.12 -11.31 -5.51
CA THR A 32 3.39 -10.86 -4.91
C THR A 32 4.03 -9.76 -5.75
N ALA A 33 4.76 -8.86 -5.09
CA ALA A 33 5.43 -7.71 -5.70
C ALA A 33 6.89 -8.02 -6.10
N ASN A 34 7.40 -9.22 -5.81
CA ASN A 34 8.79 -9.69 -5.94
C ASN A 34 9.39 -9.58 -7.34
N MET A 35 8.55 -9.42 -8.35
CA MET A 35 9.02 -9.21 -9.72
C MET A 35 9.47 -7.77 -9.96
N ASN A 36 9.28 -6.86 -9.01
CA ASN A 36 9.54 -5.44 -9.17
C ASN A 36 11.00 -5.07 -8.85
N THR A 37 11.61 -4.31 -9.77
CA THR A 37 12.92 -3.67 -9.56
C THR A 37 12.72 -2.23 -9.12
N THR A 38 13.41 -1.83 -8.06
CA THR A 38 13.45 -0.46 -7.54
C THR A 38 14.80 0.19 -7.82
N TYR A 39 14.87 1.50 -7.67
CA TYR A 39 16.13 2.25 -7.68
C TYR A 39 16.14 3.21 -6.50
N GLN A 40 17.18 3.12 -5.66
CA GLN A 40 17.31 3.94 -4.44
C GLN A 40 16.09 3.86 -3.51
N GLY A 41 15.47 2.68 -3.42
CA GLY A 41 14.32 2.43 -2.56
C GLY A 41 12.97 2.86 -3.15
N GLU A 42 12.96 3.45 -4.35
CA GLU A 42 11.75 3.96 -4.98
C GLU A 42 11.27 3.08 -6.15
N MET A 43 9.95 3.00 -6.30
CA MET A 43 9.32 2.48 -7.50
C MET A 43 9.16 3.63 -8.50
N SER A 44 10.07 3.73 -9.48
CA SER A 44 9.98 4.76 -10.51
C SER A 44 8.75 4.56 -11.41
N ALA A 45 8.06 5.65 -11.73
CA ALA A 45 6.94 5.68 -12.67
C ALA A 45 7.32 5.20 -14.09
N GLU A 46 8.59 5.35 -14.46
CA GLU A 46 9.14 4.93 -15.75
C GLU A 46 9.61 3.47 -15.75
N SER A 47 9.50 2.79 -14.61
CA SER A 47 9.93 1.41 -14.47
C SER A 47 9.02 0.48 -15.28
N ARG A 48 9.58 -0.26 -16.24
CA ARG A 48 8.87 -1.34 -16.96
C ARG A 48 8.14 -2.28 -16.01
N THR A 49 8.71 -2.48 -14.83
CA THR A 49 8.20 -3.38 -13.81
C THR A 49 6.94 -2.84 -13.15
N LEU A 50 6.83 -1.52 -13.01
CA LEU A 50 5.59 -0.88 -12.62
C LEU A 50 4.48 -1.10 -13.67
N THR A 51 4.76 -0.85 -14.95
CA THR A 51 3.79 -1.08 -16.02
C THR A 51 3.30 -2.54 -16.04
N GLN A 52 4.20 -3.49 -15.78
CA GLN A 52 3.86 -4.91 -15.67
C GLN A 52 2.97 -5.21 -14.46
N LEU A 53 3.25 -4.62 -13.29
CA LEU A 53 2.39 -4.75 -12.11
C LEU A 53 0.98 -4.22 -12.41
N ILE A 54 0.88 -3.00 -12.93
CA ILE A 54 -0.41 -2.37 -13.28
C ILE A 54 -1.18 -3.24 -14.27
N SER A 55 -0.52 -3.74 -15.32
CA SER A 55 -1.13 -4.62 -16.32
C SER A 55 -1.66 -5.92 -15.72
N ARG A 56 -0.90 -6.56 -14.81
CA ARG A 56 -1.34 -7.78 -14.10
C ARG A 56 -2.55 -7.50 -13.21
N VAL A 57 -2.51 -6.40 -12.45
CA VAL A 57 -3.60 -5.96 -11.60
C VAL A 57 -4.86 -5.71 -12.45
N TRP A 58 -4.74 -4.95 -13.54
CA TRP A 58 -5.84 -4.67 -14.46
C TRP A 58 -6.45 -5.96 -15.04
N LYS A 59 -5.62 -6.91 -15.46
CA LYS A 59 -6.08 -8.21 -15.99
C LYS A 59 -6.88 -9.01 -14.95
N CYS A 60 -6.52 -8.92 -13.68
CA CYS A 60 -7.27 -9.58 -12.61
C CYS A 60 -8.57 -8.82 -12.29
N LEU A 61 -8.52 -7.49 -12.19
CA LEU A 61 -9.70 -6.66 -11.93
C LEU A 61 -10.76 -6.79 -13.03
N SER A 62 -10.36 -6.83 -14.31
CA SER A 62 -11.27 -7.08 -15.45
C SER A 62 -11.94 -8.47 -15.41
N ARG A 63 -11.44 -9.39 -14.59
CA ARG A 63 -12.05 -10.70 -14.31
C ARG A 63 -12.87 -10.71 -13.01
N HIS A 64 -13.16 -9.54 -12.45
CA HIS A 64 -13.93 -9.36 -11.23
C HIS A 64 -13.29 -10.03 -10.00
N LEU A 65 -11.95 -10.14 -10.00
CA LEU A 65 -11.20 -10.68 -8.87
C LEU A 65 -10.88 -9.58 -7.85
N ILE A 66 -10.88 -9.95 -6.58
CA ILE A 66 -10.39 -9.12 -5.48
C ILE A 66 -8.92 -9.46 -5.26
N LEU A 67 -8.04 -8.50 -5.50
CA LEU A 67 -6.60 -8.74 -5.33
C LEU A 67 -6.17 -8.50 -3.90
N VAL A 68 -5.40 -9.44 -3.36
CA VAL A 68 -4.62 -9.24 -2.15
C VAL A 68 -3.17 -9.10 -2.58
N ILE A 69 -2.55 -7.98 -2.22
CA ILE A 69 -1.15 -7.68 -2.55
C ILE A 69 -0.45 -7.32 -1.24
N VAL A 70 0.76 -7.81 -1.03
CA VAL A 70 1.54 -7.54 0.18
C VAL A 70 2.85 -6.84 -0.16
N GLY A 71 3.27 -5.93 0.72
CA GLY A 71 4.62 -5.38 0.68
C GLY A 71 5.67 -6.46 0.89
N GLU A 72 6.81 -6.32 0.23
CA GLU A 72 7.80 -7.39 0.08
C GLU A 72 9.19 -6.84 -0.18
N THR A 73 10.22 -7.67 0.00
CA THR A 73 11.57 -7.35 -0.44
C THR A 73 11.66 -7.32 -1.97
N ALA A 74 12.13 -6.21 -2.51
CA ALA A 74 12.40 -6.04 -3.93
C ALA A 74 13.90 -6.04 -4.21
N PHE A 75 14.26 -6.35 -5.45
CA PHE A 75 15.62 -6.12 -5.93
C PHE A 75 15.78 -4.63 -6.23
N ASP A 76 16.78 -4.00 -5.62
CA ASP A 76 17.10 -2.61 -5.88
C ASP A 76 18.39 -2.54 -6.69
N VAL A 77 18.37 -1.83 -7.81
CA VAL A 77 19.52 -1.76 -8.71
C VAL A 77 20.71 -1.04 -8.05
N ALA A 78 20.47 -0.09 -7.15
CA ALA A 78 21.51 0.67 -6.46
C ALA A 78 21.89 0.05 -5.09
N LEU A 79 20.91 -0.50 -4.37
CA LEU A 79 21.07 -0.98 -2.99
C LEU A 79 21.19 -2.51 -2.88
N GLY A 80 21.05 -3.23 -3.99
CA GLY A 80 20.95 -4.69 -4.06
C GLY A 80 19.58 -5.21 -3.63
N THR A 81 19.07 -4.77 -2.48
CA THR A 81 17.71 -5.08 -2.03
C THR A 81 17.10 -3.91 -1.28
N THR A 82 15.78 -3.77 -1.38
CA THR A 82 14.99 -2.83 -0.57
C THR A 82 13.69 -3.49 -0.12
N ILE A 83 12.91 -2.79 0.71
CA ILE A 83 11.56 -3.17 1.10
C ILE A 83 10.57 -2.25 0.38
N VAL A 84 9.65 -2.84 -0.36
CA VAL A 84 8.49 -2.14 -0.89
C VAL A 84 7.37 -2.26 0.12
N SER A 85 6.97 -1.14 0.73
CA SER A 85 5.89 -1.09 1.70
C SER A 85 4.51 -1.24 1.03
N GLY A 86 3.49 -1.62 1.81
CA GLY A 86 2.11 -1.61 1.35
C GLY A 86 1.63 -0.22 0.93
N ASP A 87 2.10 0.83 1.61
CA ASP A 87 1.75 2.22 1.30
C ASP A 87 2.35 2.67 -0.04
N ALA A 88 3.60 2.28 -0.32
CA ALA A 88 4.24 2.53 -1.62
C ALA A 88 3.47 1.84 -2.75
N LEU A 89 3.08 0.57 -2.56
CA LEU A 89 2.23 -0.15 -3.53
C LEU A 89 0.88 0.54 -3.72
N MET A 90 0.23 0.97 -2.63
CA MET A 90 -1.07 1.65 -2.69
C MET A 90 -0.96 2.95 -3.48
N HIS A 91 0.05 3.78 -3.21
CA HIS A 91 0.31 5.01 -3.94
C HIS A 91 0.50 4.74 -5.43
N VAL A 92 1.38 3.80 -5.75
CA VAL A 92 1.73 3.41 -7.12
C VAL A 92 0.53 2.86 -7.90
N LEU A 93 -0.30 2.03 -7.27
CA LEU A 93 -1.51 1.49 -7.91
C LEU A 93 -2.58 2.57 -8.08
N ALA A 94 -2.75 3.46 -7.10
CA ALA A 94 -3.73 4.53 -7.16
C ALA A 94 -3.38 5.58 -8.23
N THR A 95 -2.10 5.89 -8.41
CA THR A 95 -1.65 6.81 -9.47
C THR A 95 -1.63 6.15 -10.84
N GLY A 96 -1.33 4.85 -10.91
CA GLY A 96 -1.25 4.10 -12.16
C GLY A 96 -2.56 3.55 -12.71
N LEU A 97 -3.60 3.43 -11.87
CA LEU A 97 -4.94 2.96 -12.27
C LEU A 97 -5.94 4.12 -12.23
N GLU A 98 -6.28 4.65 -13.41
CA GLU A 98 -7.21 5.78 -13.56
C GLU A 98 -8.62 5.54 -12.97
N THR A 99 -8.97 4.27 -12.72
CA THR A 99 -10.29 3.87 -12.19
C THR A 99 -10.38 3.94 -10.66
N VAL A 100 -9.28 4.17 -9.95
CA VAL A 100 -9.29 4.22 -8.48
C VAL A 100 -9.93 5.52 -8.01
N GLN A 101 -11.05 5.40 -7.29
CA GLN A 101 -11.78 6.55 -6.74
C GLN A 101 -11.49 6.83 -5.27
N ARG A 102 -10.95 5.84 -4.56
CA ARG A 102 -10.72 5.93 -3.11
C ARG A 102 -9.61 4.98 -2.67
N CYS A 103 -8.70 5.49 -1.87
CA CYS A 103 -7.76 4.69 -1.09
C CYS A 103 -8.22 4.68 0.36
N ILE A 104 -8.31 3.50 0.97
CA ILE A 104 -8.68 3.33 2.37
C ILE A 104 -7.51 2.67 3.08
N PHE A 105 -6.99 3.34 4.11
CA PHE A 105 -5.98 2.79 5.00
C PHE A 105 -6.68 2.38 6.30
N VAL A 106 -6.50 1.11 6.68
CA VAL A 106 -7.02 0.58 7.94
C VAL A 106 -5.82 0.45 8.89
N THR A 107 -5.91 1.12 10.02
CA THR A 107 -4.84 1.14 11.03
C THR A 107 -5.43 0.79 12.40
N ASP A 108 -4.58 0.71 13.41
CA ASP A 108 -4.93 0.46 14.80
C ASP A 108 -5.26 1.75 15.59
N VAL A 109 -5.38 2.88 14.89
CA VAL A 109 -5.83 4.16 15.44
C VAL A 109 -6.99 4.72 14.60
N ALA A 110 -7.78 5.65 15.15
CA ALA A 110 -8.99 6.12 14.48
C ALA A 110 -8.75 6.96 13.20
N GLY A 111 -7.52 7.46 13.01
CA GLY A 111 -7.16 8.27 11.85
C GLY A 111 -5.88 9.07 12.10
N LEU A 112 -5.77 10.21 11.43
CA LEU A 112 -4.64 11.11 11.59
C LEU A 112 -4.86 12.03 12.80
N TYR A 113 -3.86 12.12 13.67
CA TYR A 113 -3.87 13.01 14.84
C TYR A 113 -2.82 14.11 14.69
N THR A 114 -2.98 15.20 15.45
CA THR A 114 -2.00 16.30 15.51
C THR A 114 -0.63 15.85 16.01
N GLN A 115 -0.58 14.77 16.80
CA GLN A 115 0.62 14.11 17.33
C GLN A 115 0.31 12.62 17.54
N ASP A 116 1.29 11.81 17.96
CA ASP A 116 1.07 10.41 18.28
C ASP A 116 -0.04 10.25 19.35
N PRO A 117 -1.17 9.61 19.02
CA PRO A 117 -2.29 9.45 19.94
C PRO A 117 -1.99 8.52 21.12
N ARG A 118 -0.85 7.83 21.11
CA ARG A 118 -0.38 6.99 22.22
C ARG A 118 0.44 7.75 23.24
N SER A 119 0.75 9.03 22.97
CA SER A 119 1.42 9.90 23.92
C SER A 119 0.48 10.30 25.06
N LEU A 120 1.04 10.71 26.21
CA LEU A 120 0.26 11.21 27.36
C LEU A 120 -0.25 12.65 27.18
N LEU A 121 -0.02 13.25 26.01
CA LEU A 121 -0.42 14.62 25.72
C LEU A 121 -1.86 14.67 25.20
N THR A 122 -2.48 15.84 25.31
CA THR A 122 -3.77 16.07 24.66
C THR A 122 -3.57 16.10 23.15
N VAL A 123 -4.14 15.11 22.46
CA VAL A 123 -4.11 15.00 21.00
C VAL A 123 -5.47 15.29 20.40
N ARG A 124 -5.50 15.77 19.15
CA ARG A 124 -6.75 15.99 18.40
C ARG A 124 -6.75 15.16 17.12
N LEU A 125 -7.88 14.55 16.81
CA LEU A 125 -8.12 13.84 15.56
C LEU A 125 -8.46 14.84 14.46
N PHE A 126 -7.82 14.75 13.31
CA PHE A 126 -8.23 15.51 12.14
C PHE A 126 -9.52 14.91 11.55
N ALA A 127 -10.59 15.70 11.51
CA ALA A 127 -11.82 15.30 10.82
C ALA A 127 -11.61 15.25 9.29
N ARG A 128 -10.76 16.13 8.77
CA ARG A 128 -10.34 16.19 7.37
C ARG A 128 -8.93 16.77 7.29
N TYR A 129 -8.09 16.18 6.46
CA TYR A 129 -6.78 16.72 6.10
C TYR A 129 -6.80 17.08 4.62
N ASP A 130 -6.42 18.31 4.30
CA ASP A 130 -6.29 18.79 2.92
C ASP A 130 -4.82 19.09 2.65
N SER A 131 -4.18 18.25 1.82
CA SER A 131 -2.77 18.39 1.47
C SER A 131 -2.49 19.59 0.54
N SER A 132 -3.51 20.17 -0.09
CA SER A 132 -3.35 21.32 -1.00
C SER A 132 -3.07 22.63 -0.25
N ALA A 133 -3.48 22.73 1.03
CA ALA A 133 -3.25 23.91 1.86
C ALA A 133 -1.79 24.06 2.32
N ASN A 134 -0.98 22.99 2.24
CA ASN A 134 0.37 22.95 2.79
C ASN A 134 1.48 23.27 1.76
N GLN A 135 1.11 23.72 0.54
CA GLN A 135 2.09 24.10 -0.50
C GLN A 135 2.62 25.54 -0.35
N ASN A 136 2.08 26.34 0.58
CA ASN A 136 2.45 27.75 0.76
C ASN A 136 3.19 28.08 2.07
N GLY A 137 3.67 27.08 2.82
CA GLY A 137 4.61 27.32 3.93
C GLY A 137 4.11 28.19 5.09
N GLU A 138 2.81 28.38 5.26
CA GLU A 138 2.25 29.01 6.46
C GLU A 138 1.59 27.97 7.37
N PRO A 139 1.84 28.00 8.69
CA PRO A 139 1.16 27.13 9.64
C PRO A 139 -0.32 27.52 9.72
N GLY A 140 -1.16 26.76 9.03
CA GLY A 140 -2.61 26.96 9.03
C GLY A 140 -3.20 26.83 10.43
N SER A 141 -3.57 27.96 11.04
CA SER A 141 -4.57 28.02 12.09
C SER A 141 -5.94 27.78 11.47
N GLY A 142 -6.39 26.52 11.45
CA GLY A 142 -7.75 26.14 11.10
C GLY A 142 -8.38 25.40 12.27
N VAL A 143 -9.42 26.00 12.85
CA VAL A 143 -10.20 25.59 14.03
C VAL A 143 -10.72 24.16 13.91
#